data_AF-A0A947HK38-F1
#
_entry.id   AF-A0A947HK38-F1
#
_cell.length_a   1.000
_cell.length_b   1.000
_cell.length_c   1.000
_cell.angle_alpha   90.00
_cell.angle_beta   90.00
_cell.angle_gamma   90.00
#
_symmetry.space_group_name_H-M   'P 1'
#
loop_
_entity.id
_entity.type
_entity.pdbx_description
1 polymer ?
#
loop_
_entity_poly.entity_id
_entity_poly.type
_entity_poly.pdbx_seq_one_letter_code
_entity_poly.pdbx_strand_id
1 'polypeptide(L)'
;FYTRRGKAMFQAGTLYLDGRACDLTLRVDDMGKHAALAGLSQTYLAYCECTRKSTGQKMTIAACFTGGDSDFLMVGRNGVFYDRAGNDFDATIVKVVENPISIRQAFWSPYKRIGRLISDQIEKFASSRDKAMHEKAAAGVEGAAKTADAPAPAAAPPAAGAPPADAKPAAAFDVAKFAGVFAAIGLALGAIGGALAAVLSGFMSLRLWQMPLALGGVVLLISGPSMLLAWLKLRQRNLGPLLDAGGWAINTRARINIPFGATLTAVAEVPTSALVAIADPFAEKKKPVWLYVTIAVVIALLALAWDLGLFKRWIG
;
A
#
# COMPACT_ATOMS: atom_id res chain seq x y z
N PHE A 1 21.41 -30.26 -5.44
CA PHE A 1 21.08 -29.12 -4.55
C PHE A 1 19.58 -28.99 -4.31
N TYR A 2 18.71 -29.09 -5.33
CA TYR A 2 17.24 -29.08 -5.16
C TYR A 2 16.62 -30.44 -5.48
N THR A 3 16.54 -31.34 -4.50
CA THR A 3 15.77 -32.59 -4.64
C THR A 3 14.39 -32.36 -4.02
N ARG A 4 13.31 -32.60 -4.77
CA ARG A 4 11.92 -32.54 -4.25
C ARG A 4 11.61 -33.57 -3.15
N ARG A 5 12.59 -34.39 -2.76
CA ARG A 5 12.45 -35.48 -1.78
C ARG A 5 12.83 -35.08 -0.36
N GLY A 6 13.49 -33.93 -0.14
CA GLY A 6 13.88 -33.51 1.20
C GLY A 6 14.25 -32.02 1.29
N LYS A 7 14.17 -31.47 2.50
CA LYS A 7 14.60 -30.08 2.79
C LYS A 7 16.10 -29.92 2.52
N ALA A 8 16.48 -28.81 1.90
CA ALA A 8 17.88 -28.55 1.57
C ALA A 8 18.69 -28.26 2.85
N MET A 9 20.00 -28.53 2.84
CA MET A 9 20.84 -28.40 4.05
C MET A 9 20.87 -26.99 4.65
N PHE A 10 20.70 -25.97 3.82
CA PHE A 10 20.66 -24.58 4.27
C PHE A 10 19.32 -24.17 4.87
N GLN A 11 18.24 -24.94 4.65
CA GLN A 11 16.92 -24.63 5.19
C GLN A 11 16.90 -24.97 6.69
N ALA A 12 16.82 -23.94 7.52
CA ALA A 12 16.77 -24.08 8.97
C ALA A 12 15.44 -24.67 9.46
N GLY A 13 14.32 -24.43 8.77
CA GLY A 13 13.01 -24.81 9.27
C GLY A 13 11.86 -24.30 8.42
N THR A 14 10.70 -24.11 9.06
CA THR A 14 9.51 -23.53 8.45
C THR A 14 9.01 -22.38 9.33
N LEU A 15 8.87 -21.18 8.76
CA LEU A 15 8.25 -20.03 9.44
C LEU A 15 6.78 -19.93 9.07
N TYR A 16 5.90 -19.89 10.07
CA TYR A 16 4.49 -19.57 9.89
C TYR A 16 4.24 -18.11 10.24
N LEU A 17 3.81 -17.33 9.26
CA LEU A 17 3.54 -15.91 9.43
C LEU A 17 2.48 -15.45 8.44
N ASP A 18 1.49 -14.68 8.91
CA ASP A 18 0.40 -14.11 8.08
C ASP A 18 -0.33 -15.16 7.21
N GLY A 19 -0.66 -16.32 7.80
CA GLY A 19 -1.35 -17.38 7.07
C GLY A 19 -0.49 -18.03 5.97
N ARG A 20 0.83 -17.99 6.10
CA ARG A 20 1.77 -18.60 5.14
C ARG A 20 2.79 -19.45 5.84
N ALA A 21 3.21 -20.51 5.18
CA ALA A 21 4.34 -21.32 5.58
C ALA A 21 5.51 -21.04 4.63
N CYS A 22 6.58 -20.46 5.16
CA CYS A 22 7.82 -20.19 4.46
C CYS A 22 8.85 -21.27 4.79
N ASP A 23 9.19 -22.11 3.81
CA ASP A 23 10.20 -23.17 3.98
C ASP A 23 11.62 -22.70 3.65
N LEU A 24 11.75 -21.55 2.98
CA LEU A 24 13.06 -20.95 2.71
C LEU A 24 13.47 -20.01 3.84
N THR A 25 13.90 -20.60 4.95
CA THR A 25 14.47 -19.88 6.09
C THR A 25 15.94 -20.23 6.27
N LEU A 26 16.79 -19.23 6.44
CA LEU A 26 18.22 -19.40 6.73
C LEU A 26 18.52 -18.88 8.13
N ARG A 27 19.46 -19.53 8.82
CA ARG A 27 20.07 -18.94 10.03
C ARG A 27 21.02 -17.83 9.62
N VAL A 28 20.97 -16.72 10.36
CA VAL A 28 21.78 -15.54 10.10
C VAL A 28 22.48 -15.14 11.39
N ASP A 29 23.81 -15.06 11.36
CA ASP A 29 24.59 -14.60 12.51
C ASP A 29 24.60 -13.07 12.59
N ASP A 30 24.81 -12.39 11.46
CA ASP A 30 24.84 -10.92 11.35
C ASP A 30 23.79 -10.42 10.34
N MET A 31 22.73 -9.79 10.84
CA MET A 31 21.65 -9.24 10.02
C MET A 31 22.10 -8.12 9.08
N GLY A 32 23.05 -7.28 9.52
CA GLY A 32 23.50 -6.11 8.78
C GLY A 32 24.27 -6.51 7.53
N LYS A 33 25.29 -7.36 7.71
CA LYS A 33 26.09 -7.90 6.61
C LYS A 33 25.23 -8.74 5.67
N HIS A 34 24.36 -9.56 6.23
CA HIS A 34 23.50 -10.40 5.42
C HIS A 34 22.51 -9.58 4.60
N ALA A 35 21.93 -8.50 5.13
CA ALA A 35 20.98 -7.66 4.39
C ALA A 35 21.62 -6.94 3.20
N ALA A 36 22.88 -6.52 3.32
CA ALA A 36 23.61 -5.84 2.25
C ALA A 36 23.83 -6.77 1.04
N LEU A 37 24.28 -8.00 1.28
CA LEU A 37 24.52 -9.00 0.22
C LEU A 37 23.22 -9.64 -0.29
N ALA A 38 22.28 -9.93 0.61
CA ALA A 38 21.02 -10.56 0.25
C ALA A 38 20.09 -9.64 -0.55
N GLY A 39 20.26 -8.31 -0.49
CA GLY A 39 19.57 -7.37 -1.37
C GLY A 39 19.80 -7.65 -2.87
N LEU A 40 20.94 -8.23 -3.23
CA LEU A 40 21.28 -8.63 -4.61
C LEU A 40 20.47 -9.85 -5.09
N SER A 41 19.89 -10.63 -4.17
CA SER A 41 19.08 -11.81 -4.50
C SER A 41 17.74 -11.49 -5.16
N GLN A 42 17.28 -10.22 -5.11
CA GLN A 42 15.96 -9.77 -5.61
C GLN A 42 14.76 -10.54 -5.01
N THR A 43 14.94 -11.13 -3.83
CA THR A 43 13.90 -11.85 -3.08
C THR A 43 13.36 -10.96 -1.96
N TYR A 44 12.08 -11.12 -1.60
CA TYR A 44 11.52 -10.43 -0.44
C TYR A 44 11.97 -11.16 0.82
N LEU A 45 12.61 -10.45 1.75
CA LEU A 45 13.23 -11.05 2.93
C LEU A 45 12.65 -10.41 4.19
N ALA A 46 12.20 -11.23 5.14
CA ALA A 46 11.91 -10.78 6.49
C ALA A 46 12.93 -11.40 7.44
N TYR A 47 13.65 -10.55 8.16
CA TYR A 47 14.52 -10.95 9.26
C TYR A 47 13.69 -11.05 10.51
N CYS A 48 13.72 -12.23 11.13
CA CYS A 48 12.99 -12.49 12.35
C CYS A 48 13.95 -12.86 13.47
N GLU A 49 13.77 -12.23 14.63
CA GLU A 49 14.34 -12.72 15.87
C GLU A 49 13.44 -13.80 16.43
N CYS A 50 14.00 -14.99 16.62
CA CYS A 50 13.32 -16.16 17.15
C CYS A 50 13.77 -16.38 18.58
N THR A 51 12.82 -16.42 19.51
CA THR A 51 13.07 -16.68 20.93
C THR A 51 12.31 -17.91 21.38
N ARG A 52 12.98 -18.82 22.05
CA ARG A 52 12.35 -20.01 22.62
C ARG A 52 11.93 -19.72 24.05
N LYS A 53 10.63 -19.75 24.33
CA LYS A 53 10.12 -19.55 25.70
C LYS A 53 10.62 -20.58 26.71
N SER A 54 10.81 -21.83 26.28
CA SER A 54 11.18 -22.91 27.20
C SER A 54 12.65 -22.89 27.65
N THR A 55 13.57 -22.42 26.82
CA THR A 55 15.02 -22.42 27.11
C THR A 55 15.66 -21.03 27.08
N GLY A 56 14.92 -19.99 26.71
CA GLY A 56 15.45 -18.64 26.52
C GLY A 56 16.41 -18.51 25.33
N GLN A 57 16.56 -19.56 24.51
CA GLN A 57 17.48 -19.55 23.37
C GLN A 57 17.00 -18.57 22.32
N LYS A 58 17.91 -17.69 21.88
CA LYS A 58 17.66 -16.73 20.81
C LYS A 58 18.39 -17.15 19.55
N MET A 59 17.76 -16.98 18.41
CA MET A 59 18.37 -17.16 17.10
C MET A 59 17.78 -16.17 16.11
N THR A 60 18.57 -15.79 15.12
CA THR A 60 18.10 -14.89 14.07
C THR A 60 17.97 -15.66 12.77
N ILE A 61 16.86 -15.45 12.08
CA ILE A 61 16.59 -16.08 10.79
C ILE A 61 16.25 -15.05 9.73
N ALA A 62 16.60 -15.37 8.48
CA ALA A 62 16.09 -14.70 7.29
C ALA A 62 15.09 -15.62 6.60
N ALA A 63 13.83 -15.20 6.56
CA ALA A 63 12.76 -15.88 5.84
C ALA A 63 12.53 -15.23 4.47
N CYS A 64 12.54 -16.03 3.41
CA CYS A 64 12.25 -15.58 2.06
C CYS A 64 10.77 -15.78 1.73
N PHE A 65 10.12 -14.71 1.29
CA PHE A 65 8.75 -14.76 0.80
C PHE A 65 8.76 -14.76 -0.73
N THR A 66 8.36 -15.90 -1.30
CA THR A 66 8.30 -16.09 -2.76
C THR A 66 6.87 -16.17 -3.29
N GLY A 67 5.88 -16.23 -2.40
CA GLY A 67 4.44 -16.25 -2.70
C GLY A 67 3.61 -15.42 -1.71
N GLY A 68 2.41 -15.02 -2.14
CA GLY A 68 1.50 -14.16 -1.39
C GLY A 68 1.73 -12.65 -1.59
N ASP A 69 1.34 -11.87 -0.59
CA ASP A 69 1.24 -10.40 -0.63
C ASP A 69 2.19 -9.74 0.40
N SER A 70 2.70 -8.52 0.18
CA SER A 70 3.60 -7.88 1.15
C SER A 70 2.91 -6.99 2.18
N ASP A 71 1.57 -6.89 2.17
CA ASP A 71 0.84 -5.85 2.91
C ASP A 71 0.96 -6.00 4.43
N PHE A 72 1.08 -7.24 4.91
CA PHE A 72 1.05 -7.57 6.33
C PHE A 72 2.42 -7.93 6.91
N LEU A 73 3.48 -7.85 6.09
CA LEU A 73 4.85 -8.17 6.47
C LEU A 73 5.52 -6.89 7.00
N MET A 74 5.12 -6.47 8.19
CA MET A 74 5.64 -5.27 8.86
C MET A 74 6.56 -5.64 10.02
N VAL A 75 7.51 -4.75 10.32
CA VAL A 75 8.36 -4.85 11.51
C VAL A 75 7.48 -4.87 12.76
N GLY A 76 7.80 -5.74 13.71
CA GLY A 76 7.03 -5.98 14.94
C GLY A 76 5.94 -7.04 14.81
N ARG A 77 5.70 -7.62 13.63
CA ARG A 77 4.73 -8.71 13.50
C ARG A 77 5.30 -10.01 14.01
N ASN A 78 4.47 -10.74 14.76
CA ASN A 78 4.81 -12.02 15.35
C ASN A 78 4.39 -13.18 14.42
N GLY A 79 5.16 -14.26 14.49
CA GLY A 79 4.93 -15.54 13.84
C GLY A 79 5.55 -16.66 14.67
N VAL A 80 5.45 -17.89 14.16
CA VAL A 80 5.99 -19.08 14.83
C VAL A 80 6.95 -19.78 13.89
N PHE A 81 8.18 -19.99 14.35
CA PHE A 81 9.20 -20.71 13.61
C PHE A 81 9.37 -22.12 14.17
N TYR A 82 9.35 -23.12 13.29
CA TYR A 82 9.68 -24.50 13.63
C TYR A 82 11.02 -24.86 13.02
N ASP A 83 11.99 -25.20 13.87
CA ASP A 83 13.29 -25.72 13.45
C ASP A 83 13.12 -27.14 12.85
N ARG A 84 14.15 -27.63 12.16
CA ARG A 84 14.17 -28.99 11.59
C ARG A 84 13.99 -30.10 12.63
N ALA A 85 14.34 -29.81 13.88
CA ALA A 85 14.11 -30.70 15.03
C ALA A 85 12.67 -30.66 15.57
N GLY A 86 11.78 -29.85 14.99
CA GLY A 86 10.39 -29.69 15.45
C GLY A 86 10.22 -28.77 16.66
N ASN A 87 11.28 -28.12 17.12
CA ASN A 87 11.21 -27.15 18.21
C ASN A 87 10.56 -25.85 17.74
N ASP A 88 9.67 -25.31 18.56
CA ASP A 88 8.96 -24.05 18.35
C ASP A 88 9.75 -22.85 18.90
N PHE A 89 9.74 -21.78 18.13
CA PHE A 89 10.31 -20.49 18.50
C PHE A 89 9.31 -19.38 18.15
N ASP A 90 9.14 -18.43 19.07
CA ASP A 90 8.37 -17.21 18.79
C ASP A 90 9.22 -16.30 17.91
N ALA A 91 8.77 -16.05 16.68
CA ALA A 91 9.47 -15.24 15.70
C ALA A 91 8.87 -13.83 15.64
N THR A 92 9.69 -12.79 15.73
CA THR A 92 9.26 -11.39 15.56
C THR A 92 10.03 -10.74 14.43
N ILE A 93 9.35 -10.11 13.48
CA ILE A 93 10.01 -9.42 12.37
C ILE A 93 10.74 -8.18 12.89
N VAL A 94 12.04 -8.09 12.69
CA VAL A 94 12.87 -6.94 13.08
C VAL A 94 13.21 -6.06 11.89
N LYS A 95 13.41 -6.66 10.71
CA LYS A 95 13.76 -5.91 9.50
C LYS A 95 13.18 -6.59 8.27
N VAL A 96 12.79 -5.79 7.29
CA VAL A 96 12.26 -6.28 6.02
C VAL A 96 13.05 -5.66 4.87
N VAL A 97 13.39 -6.48 3.87
CA VAL A 97 13.96 -6.03 2.59
C VAL A 97 12.89 -6.22 1.53
N GLU A 98 12.35 -5.10 1.06
CA GLU A 98 11.23 -5.08 0.13
C GLU A 98 11.69 -5.34 -1.31
N ASN A 99 11.23 -6.45 -1.88
CA ASN A 99 11.35 -6.80 -3.30
C ASN A 99 10.02 -7.36 -3.83
N PRO A 100 9.69 -7.22 -5.12
CA PRO A 100 8.40 -7.69 -5.62
C PRO A 100 8.20 -9.20 -5.39
N ILE A 101 7.08 -9.59 -4.75
CA ILE A 101 6.75 -10.99 -4.47
C ILE A 101 6.08 -11.64 -5.69
N SER A 102 5.13 -10.95 -6.33
CA SER A 102 4.40 -11.43 -7.51
C SER A 102 4.10 -10.30 -8.52
N ILE A 103 3.89 -10.67 -9.79
CA ILE A 103 3.50 -9.73 -10.86
C ILE A 103 2.13 -9.12 -10.56
N ARG A 104 1.19 -9.93 -10.04
CA ARG A 104 -0.15 -9.49 -9.67
C ARG A 104 -0.11 -8.44 -8.56
N GLN A 105 0.76 -8.62 -7.59
CA GLN A 105 0.93 -7.62 -6.54
C GLN A 105 1.57 -6.33 -7.08
N ALA A 106 2.53 -6.46 -7.99
CA ALA A 106 3.20 -5.31 -8.61
C ALA A 106 2.25 -4.42 -9.42
N PHE A 107 1.19 -4.99 -10.01
CA PHE A 107 0.13 -4.24 -10.69
C PHE A 107 -0.54 -3.21 -9.76
N TRP A 108 -0.80 -3.58 -8.50
CA TRP A 108 -1.45 -2.71 -7.51
C TRP A 108 -0.49 -1.79 -6.76
N SER A 109 0.82 -1.99 -6.90
CA SER A 109 1.83 -1.24 -6.14
C SER A 109 1.81 0.29 -6.38
N PRO A 110 1.60 0.81 -7.61
CA PRO A 110 1.56 2.26 -7.83
C PRO A 110 0.35 2.89 -7.16
N TYR A 111 -0.81 2.25 -7.26
CA TYR A 111 -2.05 2.72 -6.67
C TYR A 111 -1.98 2.77 -5.14
N LYS A 112 -1.38 1.75 -4.51
CA LYS A 112 -1.13 1.74 -3.06
C LYS A 112 -0.18 2.85 -2.63
N ARG A 113 0.88 3.12 -3.39
CA ARG A 113 1.81 4.23 -3.11
C ARG A 113 1.12 5.59 -3.19
N ILE A 114 0.31 5.80 -4.23
CA ILE A 114 -0.47 7.03 -4.40
C ILE A 114 -1.46 7.19 -3.23
N GLY A 115 -2.19 6.14 -2.87
CA GLY A 115 -3.11 6.17 -1.73
C GLY A 115 -2.43 6.51 -0.41
N ARG A 116 -1.23 5.94 -0.16
CA ARG A 116 -0.43 6.28 1.02
C ARG A 116 0.01 7.75 0.99
N LEU A 117 0.49 8.26 -0.13
CA LEU A 117 0.87 9.68 -0.27
C LEU A 117 -0.32 10.63 -0.06
N ILE A 118 -1.50 10.28 -0.55
CA ILE A 118 -2.73 11.06 -0.32
C ILE A 118 -3.07 11.06 1.16
N SER A 119 -2.99 9.91 1.82
CA SER A 119 -3.23 9.78 3.26
C SER A 119 -2.24 10.64 4.06
N ASP A 120 -0.94 10.56 3.73
CA ASP A 120 0.10 11.37 4.35
C ASP A 120 -0.14 12.88 4.16
N GLN A 121 -0.65 13.30 3.00
CA GLN A 121 -1.00 14.70 2.73
C GLN A 121 -2.23 15.15 3.52
N ILE A 122 -3.24 14.28 3.64
CA ILE A 122 -4.44 14.55 4.46
C ILE A 122 -4.04 14.64 5.94
N GLU A 123 -3.19 13.75 6.44
CA GLU A 123 -2.67 13.79 7.80
C GLU A 123 -1.82 15.04 8.08
N LYS A 124 -0.97 15.44 7.13
CA LYS A 124 -0.21 16.69 7.22
C LYS A 124 -1.13 17.93 7.19
N PHE A 125 -2.18 17.90 6.39
CA PHE A 125 -3.19 18.96 6.36
C PHE A 125 -4.02 19.01 7.64
N ALA A 126 -4.44 17.86 8.17
CA ALA A 126 -5.17 17.75 9.43
C ALA A 126 -4.30 18.26 10.59
N SER A 127 -3.06 17.77 10.71
CA SER A 127 -2.14 18.19 11.76
C SER A 127 -1.73 19.67 11.67
N SER A 128 -1.63 20.24 10.47
CA SER A 128 -1.40 21.69 10.31
C SER A 128 -2.65 22.52 10.65
N ARG A 129 -3.86 22.02 10.38
CA ARG A 129 -5.11 22.66 10.80
C ARG A 129 -5.29 22.59 12.31
N ASP A 130 -4.99 21.46 12.95
CA ASP A 130 -5.02 21.33 14.41
C ASP A 130 -3.98 22.26 15.07
N LYS A 131 -2.77 22.37 14.51
CA LYS A 131 -1.77 23.36 14.97
C LYS A 131 -2.27 24.81 14.83
N ALA A 132 -2.84 25.17 13.68
CA ALA A 132 -3.40 26.51 13.47
C ALA A 132 -4.62 26.80 14.35
N MET A 133 -5.42 25.78 14.70
CA MET A 133 -6.53 25.91 15.64
C MET A 133 -6.04 26.01 17.09
N HIS A 134 -4.98 25.28 17.47
CA HIS A 134 -4.32 25.44 18.77
C HIS A 134 -3.67 26.83 18.91
N GLU A 135 -3.03 27.37 17.88
CA GLU A 135 -2.48 28.73 17.87
C GLU A 135 -3.59 29.80 17.96
N LYS A 136 -4.72 29.60 17.28
CA LYS A 136 -5.90 30.48 17.40
C LYS A 136 -6.58 30.36 18.77
N ALA A 137 -6.61 29.18 19.38
CA ALA A 137 -7.15 28.98 20.72
C ALA A 137 -6.24 29.61 21.78
N ALA A 138 -4.91 29.51 21.63
CA ALA A 138 -3.95 30.22 22.48
C ALA A 138 -4.11 31.75 22.38
N ALA A 139 -4.27 32.29 21.15
CA ALA A 139 -4.57 33.71 20.94
C ALA A 139 -5.96 34.13 21.47
N GLY A 140 -6.94 33.22 21.44
CA GLY A 140 -8.28 33.45 22.00
C GLY A 140 -8.31 33.48 23.53
N VAL A 141 -7.43 32.71 24.20
CA VAL A 141 -7.27 32.74 25.66
C VAL A 141 -6.55 34.02 26.11
N GLU A 142 -5.58 34.53 25.35
CA GLU A 142 -4.97 35.85 25.59
C GLU A 142 -5.95 37.01 25.32
N GLY A 143 -6.91 36.82 24.41
CA GLY A 143 -8.02 37.76 24.16
C GLY A 143 -9.11 37.73 25.25
N ALA A 144 -9.43 36.55 25.79
CA ALA A 144 -10.42 36.38 26.85
C ALA A 144 -9.91 36.82 28.23
N ALA A 145 -8.60 36.81 28.47
CA ALA A 145 -7.99 37.38 29.67
C ALA A 145 -8.05 38.92 29.73
N LYS A 146 -8.38 39.60 28.61
CA LYS A 146 -8.53 41.06 28.53
C LYS A 146 -9.99 41.54 28.51
N THR A 147 -10.95 40.62 28.58
CA THR A 147 -12.39 40.93 28.61
C THR A 147 -13.12 40.17 29.73
N ALA A 148 -12.43 39.92 30.85
CA ALA A 148 -13.00 39.37 32.06
C ALA A 148 -13.17 40.47 33.14
N ASP A 149 -13.81 41.58 32.78
CA ASP A 149 -14.41 42.49 33.75
C ASP A 149 -15.73 43.06 33.19
N ALA A 150 -16.78 42.95 34.01
CA ALA A 150 -18.16 43.45 33.88
C ALA A 150 -19.19 42.61 33.06
N PRO A 151 -20.46 42.58 33.52
CA PRO A 151 -21.35 41.41 33.43
C PRO A 151 -22.40 41.47 32.31
N ALA A 152 -22.95 40.30 32.00
CA ALA A 152 -24.03 40.07 31.04
C ALA A 152 -25.29 40.94 31.27
N PRO A 153 -26.05 41.25 30.20
CA PRO A 153 -27.34 40.55 30.06
C PRO A 153 -27.81 40.20 28.63
N ALA A 154 -28.49 39.06 28.56
CA ALA A 154 -29.72 38.70 27.82
C ALA A 154 -29.98 39.10 26.33
N ALA A 155 -30.06 38.05 25.50
CA ALA A 155 -31.13 37.66 24.55
C ALA A 155 -31.61 38.56 23.35
N ALA A 156 -31.51 37.93 22.15
CA ALA A 156 -32.39 37.98 20.95
C ALA A 156 -32.16 39.10 19.86
N PRO A 157 -32.75 38.99 18.64
CA PRO A 157 -32.22 38.40 17.38
C PRO A 157 -31.85 39.45 16.27
N PRO A 158 -31.30 39.05 15.09
CA PRO A 158 -30.63 39.95 14.14
C PRO A 158 -31.59 40.65 13.16
N ALA A 159 -31.31 41.92 12.83
CA ALA A 159 -31.93 42.66 11.73
C ALA A 159 -30.87 43.40 10.89
N ALA A 160 -31.12 43.40 9.57
CA ALA A 160 -30.24 43.78 8.48
C ALA A 160 -30.10 45.31 8.27
N GLY A 161 -29.03 45.74 7.57
CA GLY A 161 -29.03 47.01 6.83
C GLY A 161 -27.70 47.78 6.71
N ALA A 162 -26.93 47.48 5.66
CA ALA A 162 -26.09 48.34 4.79
C ALA A 162 -24.95 49.30 5.34
N PRO A 163 -23.88 49.54 4.55
CA PRO A 163 -22.63 50.28 4.90
C PRO A 163 -22.66 51.76 4.38
N PRO A 164 -21.57 52.58 4.32
CA PRO A 164 -20.14 52.43 4.69
C PRO A 164 -19.51 53.65 5.43
N ALA A 165 -18.27 53.53 5.92
CA ALA A 165 -17.13 54.46 5.66
C ALA A 165 -16.04 54.46 6.75
N ASP A 166 -14.81 54.56 6.25
CA ASP A 166 -13.57 55.08 6.84
C ASP A 166 -12.77 54.26 7.87
N ALA A 167 -11.67 53.74 7.32
CA ALA A 167 -10.58 53.04 7.98
C ALA A 167 -9.70 53.96 8.83
N LYS A 168 -9.20 53.43 9.95
CA LYS A 168 -7.93 53.85 10.56
C LYS A 168 -7.05 52.60 10.72
N PRO A 169 -5.78 52.61 10.23
CA PRO A 169 -4.98 51.40 10.05
C PRO A 169 -4.41 50.93 11.39
N ALA A 170 -4.96 49.85 11.94
CA ALA A 170 -4.39 49.14 13.06
C ALA A 170 -3.64 47.92 12.54
N ALA A 171 -2.31 48.02 12.57
CA ALA A 171 -1.32 47.02 12.16
C ALA A 171 -1.49 46.52 10.71
N ALA A 172 -0.47 46.75 9.89
CA ALA A 172 -0.31 46.00 8.66
C ALA A 172 -0.16 44.50 9.01
N PHE A 173 -1.29 43.80 9.18
CA PHE A 173 -1.41 42.44 8.67
C PHE A 173 -0.86 42.53 7.27
N ASP A 174 0.20 41.79 6.99
CA ASP A 174 0.95 41.87 5.74
C ASP A 174 0.09 41.33 4.59
N VAL A 175 -0.95 42.10 4.21
CA VAL A 175 -1.98 41.75 3.22
C VAL A 175 -1.31 41.48 1.89
N ALA A 176 -0.17 42.12 1.59
CA ALA A 176 0.63 41.84 0.41
C ALA A 176 1.25 40.43 0.46
N LYS A 177 1.84 40.03 1.60
CA LYS A 177 2.39 38.68 1.79
C LYS A 177 1.29 37.61 1.81
N PHE A 178 0.16 37.88 2.44
CA PHE A 178 -1.00 36.98 2.43
C PHE A 178 -1.67 36.91 1.05
N ALA A 179 -1.85 38.03 0.36
CA ALA A 179 -2.38 38.07 -1.00
C ALA A 179 -1.46 37.33 -1.97
N GLY A 180 -0.13 37.42 -1.82
CA GLY A 180 0.83 36.63 -2.58
C GLY A 180 0.67 35.12 -2.35
N VAL A 181 0.49 34.70 -1.10
CA VAL A 181 0.26 33.28 -0.76
C VAL A 181 -1.10 32.79 -1.26
N PHE A 182 -2.17 33.57 -1.09
CA PHE A 182 -3.51 33.22 -1.59
C PHE A 182 -3.58 33.25 -3.11
N ALA A 183 -2.89 34.18 -3.78
CA ALA A 183 -2.76 34.20 -5.23
C ALA A 183 -1.98 33.00 -5.74
N ALA A 184 -0.89 32.60 -5.07
CA ALA A 184 -0.13 31.41 -5.43
C ALA A 184 -0.96 30.12 -5.24
N ILE A 185 -1.71 29.99 -4.14
CA ILE A 185 -2.61 28.86 -3.90
C ILE A 185 -3.77 28.86 -4.91
N GLY A 186 -4.36 30.02 -5.19
CA GLY A 186 -5.44 30.18 -6.16
C GLY A 186 -4.99 29.85 -7.59
N LEU A 187 -3.78 30.27 -7.98
CA LEU A 187 -3.18 29.92 -9.26
C LEU A 187 -2.86 28.42 -9.35
N ALA A 188 -2.33 27.82 -8.27
CA ALA A 188 -2.03 26.39 -8.22
C ALA A 188 -3.30 25.53 -8.31
N LEU A 189 -4.35 25.88 -7.55
CA LEU A 189 -5.65 25.21 -7.62
C LEU A 189 -6.33 25.43 -8.97
N GLY A 190 -6.22 26.64 -9.54
CA GLY A 190 -6.72 26.96 -10.88
C GLY A 190 -6.02 26.16 -11.97
N ALA A 191 -4.69 25.99 -11.89
CA ALA A 191 -3.92 25.17 -12.82
C ALA A 191 -4.29 23.68 -12.72
N ILE A 192 -4.45 23.15 -11.50
CA ILE A 192 -4.91 21.77 -11.29
C ILE A 192 -6.34 21.58 -11.81
N GLY A 193 -7.23 22.54 -11.53
CA GLY A 193 -8.61 22.53 -12.01
C GLY A 193 -8.68 22.58 -13.54
N GLY A 194 -7.88 23.44 -14.18
CA GLY A 194 -7.76 23.53 -15.63
C GLY A 194 -7.21 22.25 -16.27
N ALA A 195 -6.19 21.64 -15.66
CA ALA A 195 -5.65 20.37 -16.12
C ALA A 195 -6.67 19.23 -16.01
N LEU A 196 -7.40 19.13 -14.89
CA LEU A 196 -8.47 18.15 -14.71
C LEU A 196 -9.61 18.36 -15.70
N ALA A 197 -10.02 19.61 -15.93
CA ALA A 197 -11.07 19.94 -16.90
C ALA A 197 -10.65 19.59 -18.34
N ALA A 198 -9.40 19.84 -18.71
CA ALA A 198 -8.86 19.45 -20.01
C ALA A 198 -8.84 17.93 -20.21
N VAL A 199 -8.45 17.17 -19.17
CA VAL A 199 -8.49 15.70 -19.20
C VAL A 199 -9.93 15.19 -19.30
N LEU A 200 -10.87 15.75 -18.54
CA LEU A 200 -12.28 15.35 -18.59
C LEU A 200 -12.93 15.66 -19.95
N SER A 201 -12.65 16.84 -20.49
CA SER A 201 -13.11 17.27 -21.81
C SER A 201 -12.53 16.37 -22.92
N GLY A 202 -11.22 16.08 -22.85
CA GLY A 202 -10.56 15.14 -23.76
C GLY A 202 -11.09 13.70 -23.64
N PHE A 203 -11.55 13.29 -22.45
CA PHE A 203 -12.16 11.98 -22.25
C PHE A 203 -13.60 11.91 -22.78
N MET A 204 -14.36 12.99 -22.68
CA MET A 204 -15.74 13.10 -23.19
C MET A 204 -15.83 13.31 -24.71
N SER A 205 -14.76 13.78 -25.35
CA SER A 205 -14.68 13.89 -26.82
C SER A 205 -14.40 12.56 -27.53
N LEU A 206 -14.03 11.51 -26.78
CA LEU A 206 -13.81 10.17 -27.30
C LEU A 206 -15.14 9.47 -27.60
N ARG A 207 -15.15 8.62 -28.63
CA ARG A 207 -16.31 7.74 -28.88
C ARG A 207 -16.51 6.80 -27.70
N LEU A 208 -17.76 6.41 -27.42
CA LEU A 208 -18.12 5.50 -26.32
C LEU A 208 -17.26 4.22 -26.27
N TRP A 209 -16.84 3.70 -27.42
CA TRP A 209 -15.93 2.54 -27.48
C TRP A 209 -14.46 2.86 -27.16
N GLN A 210 -14.01 4.09 -27.42
CA GLN A 210 -12.64 4.53 -27.11
C GLN A 210 -12.47 4.83 -25.62
N MET A 211 -13.55 5.16 -24.89
CA MET A 211 -13.51 5.41 -23.44
C MET A 211 -12.94 4.23 -22.62
N PRO A 212 -13.43 2.97 -22.76
CA PRO A 212 -12.85 1.83 -22.03
C PRO A 212 -11.41 1.52 -22.47
N LEU A 213 -11.08 1.72 -23.75
CA LEU A 213 -9.71 1.53 -24.25
C LEU A 213 -8.74 2.58 -23.68
N ALA A 214 -9.16 3.84 -23.61
CA ALA A 214 -8.39 4.92 -23.00
C ALA A 214 -8.18 4.68 -21.50
N LEU A 215 -9.22 4.27 -20.78
CA LEU A 215 -9.12 3.90 -19.36
C LEU A 215 -8.16 2.72 -19.15
N GLY A 216 -8.28 1.67 -19.97
CA GLY A 216 -7.37 0.53 -19.96
C GLY A 216 -5.93 0.92 -20.27
N GLY A 217 -5.74 1.85 -21.23
CA GLY A 217 -4.44 2.41 -21.58
C GLY A 217 -3.78 3.18 -20.43
N VAL A 218 -4.54 4.02 -19.72
CA VAL A 218 -4.04 4.73 -18.53
C VAL A 218 -3.68 3.75 -17.41
N VAL A 219 -4.52 2.75 -17.16
CA VAL A 219 -4.23 1.70 -16.18
C VAL A 219 -2.94 0.98 -16.53
N LEU A 220 -2.77 0.57 -17.79
CA LEU A 220 -1.57 -0.11 -18.26
C LEU A 220 -0.33 0.79 -18.28
N LEU A 221 -0.49 2.08 -18.55
CA LEU A 221 0.61 3.06 -18.48
C LEU A 221 1.14 3.21 -17.05
N ILE A 222 0.24 3.21 -16.06
CA ILE A 222 0.59 3.32 -14.63
C ILE A 222 1.15 1.99 -14.12
N SER A 223 0.49 0.86 -14.45
CA SER A 223 0.83 -0.46 -13.90
C SER A 223 1.95 -1.17 -14.67
N GLY A 224 2.08 -0.90 -15.96
CA GLY A 224 2.98 -1.58 -16.90
C GLY A 224 4.45 -1.51 -16.49
N PRO A 225 5.01 -0.32 -16.19
CA PRO A 225 6.40 -0.21 -15.73
C PRO A 225 6.65 -1.04 -14.46
N SER A 226 5.71 -1.03 -13.52
CA SER A 226 5.83 -1.79 -12.26
C SER A 226 5.76 -3.29 -12.48
N MET A 227 4.88 -3.76 -13.37
CA MET A 227 4.82 -5.17 -13.76
C MET A 227 6.08 -5.62 -14.49
N LEU A 228 6.63 -4.79 -15.38
CA LEU A 228 7.87 -5.09 -16.11
C LEU A 228 9.06 -5.19 -15.15
N LEU A 229 9.21 -4.23 -14.24
CA LEU A 229 10.25 -4.27 -13.20
C LEU A 229 10.10 -5.50 -12.31
N ALA A 230 8.87 -5.83 -11.89
CA ALA A 230 8.62 -7.05 -11.14
C ALA A 230 8.99 -8.30 -11.93
N TRP A 231 8.59 -8.39 -13.20
CA TRP A 231 8.94 -9.52 -14.06
C TRP A 231 10.46 -9.69 -14.24
N LEU A 232 11.19 -8.59 -14.44
CA LEU A 232 12.66 -8.60 -14.52
C LEU A 232 13.28 -9.08 -13.22
N LYS A 233 12.87 -8.52 -12.07
CA LYS A 233 13.37 -8.91 -10.75
C LYS A 233 13.06 -10.36 -10.40
N LEU A 234 11.85 -10.84 -10.71
CA LEU A 234 11.43 -12.22 -10.49
C LEU A 234 12.28 -13.22 -11.30
N ARG A 235 12.66 -12.87 -12.53
CA ARG A 235 13.56 -13.69 -13.36
C ARG A 235 15.02 -13.67 -12.90
N GLN A 236 15.42 -12.63 -12.18
CA GLN A 236 16.76 -12.45 -11.65
C GLN A 236 16.94 -13.01 -10.23
N ARG A 237 15.88 -13.58 -9.62
CA ARG A 237 15.97 -14.16 -8.28
C ARG A 237 17.06 -15.22 -8.19
N ASN A 238 18.01 -15.03 -7.29
CA ASN A 238 19.17 -15.90 -7.15
C ASN A 238 19.46 -16.23 -5.69
N LEU A 239 19.59 -17.52 -5.39
CA LEU A 239 19.92 -18.00 -4.05
C LEU A 239 21.41 -17.83 -3.71
N GLY A 240 22.29 -17.64 -4.71
CA GLY A 240 23.74 -17.49 -4.50
C GLY A 240 24.09 -16.40 -3.49
N PRO A 241 23.73 -15.11 -3.74
CA PRO A 241 24.01 -14.02 -2.80
C PRO A 241 23.36 -14.19 -1.43
N LEU A 242 22.24 -14.93 -1.37
CA LEU A 242 21.54 -15.19 -0.12
C LEU A 242 22.30 -16.19 0.75
N LEU A 243 22.89 -17.22 0.15
CA LEU A 243 23.66 -18.23 0.88
C LEU A 243 25.08 -17.77 1.18
N ASP A 244 25.70 -17.03 0.26
CA ASP A 244 27.01 -16.40 0.46
C ASP A 244 26.98 -15.41 1.65
N ALA A 245 25.88 -14.66 1.77
CA ALA A 245 25.60 -13.82 2.93
C ALA A 245 25.51 -14.59 4.27
N GLY A 246 25.15 -15.88 4.21
CA GLY A 246 25.09 -16.80 5.36
C GLY A 246 26.38 -17.60 5.57
N GLY A 247 27.49 -17.24 4.91
CA GLY A 247 28.79 -17.90 5.05
C GLY A 247 28.99 -19.14 4.16
N TRP A 248 28.08 -19.43 3.23
CA TRP A 248 28.21 -20.55 2.31
C TRP A 248 28.89 -20.14 1.00
N ALA A 249 30.05 -20.70 0.70
CA ALA A 249 30.73 -20.46 -0.58
C ALA A 249 30.03 -21.21 -1.73
N ILE A 250 29.08 -20.56 -2.40
CA ILE A 250 28.33 -21.14 -3.53
C ILE A 250 28.53 -20.31 -4.79
N ASN A 251 29.36 -20.82 -5.70
CA ASN A 251 29.68 -20.16 -6.97
C ASN A 251 28.66 -20.43 -8.10
N THR A 252 27.43 -20.81 -7.75
CA THR A 252 26.40 -21.16 -8.75
C THR A 252 25.27 -20.16 -8.76
N ARG A 253 24.82 -19.77 -9.96
CA ARG A 253 23.60 -18.97 -10.16
C ARG A 253 22.37 -19.85 -9.95
N ALA A 254 22.10 -20.20 -8.71
CA ALA A 254 20.97 -21.02 -8.31
C ALA A 254 19.68 -20.19 -8.37
N ARG A 255 19.13 -20.01 -9.58
CA ARG A 255 17.95 -19.18 -9.83
C ARG A 255 16.69 -19.78 -9.22
N ILE A 256 15.89 -18.93 -8.58
CA ILE A 256 14.57 -19.31 -8.06
C ILE A 256 13.54 -19.01 -9.16
N ASN A 257 13.16 -20.03 -9.93
CA ASN A 257 12.11 -19.89 -10.92
C ASN A 257 10.72 -19.79 -10.26
N ILE A 258 9.73 -19.20 -10.92
CA ILE A 258 8.36 -19.01 -10.41
C ILE A 258 7.73 -20.31 -9.84
N PRO A 259 7.72 -21.45 -10.54
CA PRO A 259 7.14 -22.69 -10.00
C PRO A 259 7.92 -23.22 -8.79
N PHE A 260 9.23 -22.98 -8.73
CA PHE A 260 10.03 -23.35 -7.56
C PHE A 260 9.77 -22.39 -6.39
N GLY A 261 9.67 -21.08 -6.65
CA GLY A 261 9.25 -20.09 -5.66
C GLY A 261 7.88 -20.39 -5.05
N ALA A 262 6.93 -20.88 -5.85
CA ALA A 262 5.62 -21.30 -5.35
C ALA A 262 5.70 -22.45 -4.34
N THR A 263 6.70 -23.34 -4.46
CA THR A 263 6.91 -24.43 -3.49
C THR A 263 7.61 -24.00 -2.20
N LEU A 264 8.22 -22.82 -2.16
CA LEU A 264 8.96 -22.31 -1.00
C LEU A 264 8.10 -21.46 -0.06
N THR A 265 6.91 -21.04 -0.50
CA THR A 265 5.93 -20.33 0.32
C THR A 265 4.54 -20.87 0.02
N ALA A 266 3.99 -21.66 0.94
CA ALA A 266 2.61 -22.09 0.87
C ALA A 266 1.71 -21.02 1.48
N VAL A 267 0.68 -20.60 0.74
CA VAL A 267 -0.37 -19.70 1.23
C VAL A 267 -1.50 -20.55 1.80
N ALA A 268 -2.04 -20.18 2.96
CA ALA A 268 -3.18 -20.87 3.55
C ALA A 268 -4.37 -20.81 2.60
N GLU A 269 -4.78 -21.98 2.12
CA GLU A 269 -5.99 -22.17 1.33
C GLU A 269 -6.96 -23.04 2.12
N VAL A 270 -8.23 -22.66 2.10
CA VAL A 270 -9.29 -23.46 2.74
C VAL A 270 -9.45 -24.74 1.92
N PRO A 271 -9.46 -25.94 2.54
CA PRO A 271 -9.64 -27.18 1.79
C PRO A 271 -10.97 -27.13 1.03
N THR A 272 -10.99 -27.60 -0.22
CA THR A 272 -12.19 -27.57 -1.08
C THR A 272 -13.36 -28.37 -0.48
N SER A 273 -13.06 -29.32 0.40
CA SER A 273 -14.04 -30.15 1.14
C SER A 273 -14.40 -29.61 2.52
N ALA A 274 -13.80 -28.50 2.98
CA ALA A 274 -14.13 -27.92 4.26
C ALA A 274 -15.44 -27.14 4.16
N LEU A 275 -16.47 -27.63 4.85
CA LEU A 275 -17.66 -26.85 5.16
C LEU A 275 -17.24 -25.75 6.13
N VAL A 276 -16.87 -24.59 5.59
CA VAL A 276 -16.69 -23.39 6.41
C VAL A 276 -18.03 -23.17 7.11
N ALA A 277 -18.03 -23.09 8.44
CA ALA A 277 -19.22 -22.67 9.17
C ALA A 277 -19.53 -21.22 8.77
N ILE A 278 -20.44 -21.02 7.81
CA ILE A 278 -20.79 -19.73 7.20
C ILE A 278 -21.76 -18.96 8.13
N ALA A 279 -21.36 -18.72 9.36
CA ALA A 279 -22.09 -17.81 10.24
C ALA A 279 -21.11 -17.07 11.16
N ASP A 280 -20.18 -16.35 10.54
CA ASP A 280 -19.46 -15.28 11.24
C ASP A 280 -20.38 -14.04 11.29
N PRO A 281 -20.92 -13.64 12.46
CA PRO A 281 -21.81 -12.49 12.60
C PRO A 281 -21.12 -11.16 12.30
N PHE A 282 -19.78 -11.13 12.28
CA PHE A 282 -18.96 -9.95 12.04
C PHE A 282 -18.18 -10.01 10.73
N ALA A 283 -18.44 -11.01 9.88
CA ALA A 283 -17.82 -11.05 8.55
C ALA A 283 -18.23 -9.82 7.74
N GLU A 284 -17.25 -9.02 7.34
CA GLU A 284 -17.49 -7.93 6.40
C GLU A 284 -18.13 -8.49 5.13
N LYS A 285 -19.32 -7.98 4.80
CA LYS A 285 -20.00 -8.32 3.55
C LYS A 285 -19.08 -7.95 2.40
N LYS A 286 -18.46 -8.94 1.78
CA LYS A 286 -17.63 -8.74 0.58
C LYS A 286 -18.51 -8.08 -0.47
N LYS A 287 -18.29 -6.79 -0.72
CA LYS A 287 -18.93 -6.12 -1.86
C LYS A 287 -18.50 -6.90 -3.10
N PRO A 288 -19.43 -7.31 -3.97
CA PRO A 288 -19.08 -8.12 -5.12
C PRO A 288 -18.45 -7.22 -6.19
N VAL A 289 -17.22 -6.73 -5.93
CA VAL A 289 -16.48 -5.83 -6.82
C VAL A 289 -16.37 -6.43 -8.21
N TRP A 290 -16.19 -7.75 -8.30
CA TRP A 290 -16.14 -8.46 -9.57
C TRP A 290 -17.49 -8.54 -10.29
N LEU A 291 -18.61 -8.54 -9.56
CA LEU A 291 -19.96 -8.39 -10.14
C LEU A 291 -20.12 -7.00 -10.75
N TYR A 292 -19.69 -5.94 -10.05
CA TYR A 292 -19.74 -4.58 -10.62
C TYR A 292 -18.83 -4.42 -11.83
N VAL A 293 -17.62 -5.00 -11.80
CA VAL A 293 -16.69 -5.01 -12.94
C VAL A 293 -17.29 -5.79 -14.11
N THR A 294 -17.90 -6.96 -13.88
CA THR A 294 -18.54 -7.72 -14.95
C THR A 294 -19.77 -7.01 -15.50
N ILE A 295 -20.61 -6.41 -14.67
CA ILE A 295 -21.72 -5.56 -15.12
C ILE A 295 -21.20 -4.40 -15.98
N ALA A 296 -20.15 -3.70 -15.53
CA ALA A 296 -19.55 -2.62 -16.31
C ALA A 296 -19.00 -3.10 -17.66
N VAL A 297 -18.38 -4.28 -17.71
CA VAL A 297 -17.89 -4.90 -18.94
C VAL A 297 -19.05 -5.32 -19.85
N VAL A 298 -20.13 -5.89 -19.30
CA VAL A 298 -21.34 -6.26 -20.07
C VAL A 298 -22.02 -5.02 -20.64
N ILE A 299 -22.14 -3.94 -19.87
CA ILE A 299 -22.68 -2.66 -20.35
C ILE A 299 -21.78 -2.10 -21.46
N ALA A 300 -20.46 -2.15 -21.29
CA ALA A 300 -19.52 -1.72 -22.32
C ALA A 300 -19.66 -2.56 -23.61
N LEU A 301 -19.82 -3.88 -23.49
CA LEU A 301 -20.02 -4.79 -24.62
C LEU A 301 -21.38 -4.59 -25.30
N LEU A 302 -22.44 -4.32 -24.56
CA LEU A 302 -23.77 -4.01 -25.10
C LEU A 302 -23.76 -2.67 -25.84
N ALA A 303 -23.08 -1.65 -25.29
CA ALA A 303 -22.89 -0.37 -25.98
C ALA A 303 -22.06 -0.54 -27.27
N LEU A 304 -21.05 -1.42 -27.25
CA LEU A 304 -20.25 -1.80 -28.41
C LEU A 304 -21.08 -2.51 -29.49
N ALA A 305 -21.92 -3.47 -29.07
CA ALA A 305 -22.80 -4.21 -29.97
C ALA A 305 -23.89 -3.32 -30.57
N TRP A 306 -24.34 -2.31 -29.82
CA TRP A 306 -25.24 -1.26 -30.32
C TRP A 306 -24.57 -0.38 -31.39
N ASP A 307 -23.34 0.08 -31.14
CA ASP A 307 -22.58 0.93 -32.08
C ASP A 307 -22.13 0.17 -33.34
N LEU A 308 -21.83 -1.13 -33.21
CA LEU A 308 -21.58 -2.05 -34.34
C LEU A 308 -22.85 -2.43 -35.11
N GLY A 309 -24.03 -1.96 -34.69
CA GLY A 309 -25.29 -2.19 -35.38
C GLY A 309 -25.78 -3.64 -35.33
N LEU A 310 -25.27 -4.48 -34.41
CA LEU A 310 -25.69 -5.88 -34.28
C LEU A 310 -27.18 -6.01 -33.91
N PHE A 311 -27.75 -4.98 -33.28
CA PHE A 311 -29.18 -4.91 -32.93
C PHE A 311 -30.08 -4.33 -34.03
N LYS A 312 -29.53 -3.76 -35.13
CA LYS A 312 -30.35 -3.28 -36.26
C LYS A 312 -31.14 -4.41 -36.94
N ARG A 313 -30.66 -5.65 -36.83
CA ARG A 313 -31.29 -6.84 -37.44
C ARG A 313 -32.48 -7.39 -36.65
N TRP A 314 -32.73 -6.88 -35.45
CA TRP A 314 -33.82 -7.31 -34.55
C TRP A 314 -34.87 -6.22 -34.29
N ILE A 315 -34.57 -4.96 -34.63
CA ILE A 315 -35.43 -3.80 -34.41
C ILE A 315 -35.94 -3.18 -35.73
N GLY A 316 -35.56 -3.73 -36.89
CA GLY A 316 -36.03 -3.32 -38.21
C GLY A 316 -36.11 -4.49 -39.18
#